data_AF-B6BQP7-F1
#
_entry.id   AF-B6BQP7-F1
#
_cell.length_a   1.000
_cell.length_b   1.000
_cell.length_c   1.000
_cell.angle_alpha   90.00
_cell.angle_beta   90.00
_cell.angle_gamma   90.00
#
_symmetry.space_group_name_H-M   'P 1'
#
loop_
_entity.id
_entity.type
_entity.pdbx_description
1 polymer ?
#
loop_
_entity_poly.entity_id
_entity_poly.type
_entity_poly.pdbx_seq_one_letter_code
_entity_poly.pdbx_strand_id
1 'polypeptide(L)' 'MKKTDISYYKIPVEYEIKGNFLGYIKFKRSIAKSSKMLNFDKETISIVQNDSTGAIIAQGELTIVGIPDEFF' A
#
# COMPACT_ATOMS: atom_id res chain seq x y z
N MET A 1 -31.19 -21.47 -1.09
CA MET A 1 -30.24 -20.62 -1.84
C MET A 1 -28.87 -20.80 -1.22
N LYS A 2 -27.86 -21.26 -1.98
CA LYS A 2 -26.50 -21.47 -1.47
C LYS A 2 -25.89 -20.10 -1.18
N LYS A 3 -25.63 -19.81 0.11
CA LYS A 3 -24.83 -18.67 0.54
C LYS A 3 -23.46 -18.86 -0.12
N THR A 4 -23.08 -17.98 -1.04
CA THR A 4 -21.76 -18.01 -1.65
C THR A 4 -20.75 -17.74 -0.53
N ASP A 5 -20.05 -18.78 -0.07
CA ASP A 5 -18.98 -18.71 0.93
C ASP A 5 -17.78 -17.97 0.34
N ILE A 6 -17.90 -16.65 0.18
CA ILE A 6 -16.79 -15.79 -0.20
C ILE A 6 -15.85 -15.75 1.00
N SER A 7 -14.66 -16.35 0.87
CA SER A 7 -13.74 -16.45 2.02
C SER A 7 -13.01 -15.13 2.31
N TYR A 8 -12.77 -14.30 1.29
CA TYR A 8 -12.10 -13.00 1.42
C TYR A 8 -12.34 -12.12 0.20
N TYR A 9 -12.21 -10.81 0.37
CA TYR A 9 -12.13 -9.83 -0.71
C TYR A 9 -10.69 -9.32 -0.85
N LYS A 10 -10.26 -9.10 -2.08
CA LYS A 10 -9.00 -8.41 -2.40
C LYS A 10 -9.36 -7.08 -3.06
N ILE A 11 -8.94 -5.98 -2.45
CA ILE A 11 -9.16 -4.64 -2.96
C ILE A 11 -7.80 -4.08 -3.38
N PRO A 12 -7.50 -4.00 -4.70
CA PRO A 12 -6.29 -3.39 -5.18
C PRO A 12 -6.40 -1.87 -5.08
N VAL A 13 -5.34 -1.22 -4.60
CA VAL A 13 -5.26 0.24 -4.47
C VAL A 13 -3.92 0.68 -5.03
N GLU A 14 -3.96 1.51 -6.07
CA GLU A 14 -2.78 2.19 -6.58
C GLU A 14 -2.47 3.43 -5.72
N TYR A 15 -1.19 3.64 -5.40
CA TYR A 15 -0.76 4.80 -4.63
C TYR A 15 0.47 5.48 -5.23
N GLU A 16 0.58 6.78 -5.00
CA GLU A 16 1.75 7.60 -5.30
C GLU A 16 2.10 8.45 -4.08
N ILE A 17 3.34 8.36 -3.63
CA ILE A 17 3.86 9.12 -2.48
C ILE A 17 5.08 9.91 -2.92
N LYS A 18 5.12 11.19 -2.58
CA LYS A 18 6.25 12.09 -2.82
C LYS A 18 6.86 12.53 -1.49
N GLY A 19 8.18 12.52 -1.40
CA GLY A 19 8.89 12.95 -0.21
C GLY A 19 10.34 12.51 -0.21
N ASN A 20 11.01 12.54 0.93
CA ASN A 20 12.38 12.01 1.03
C ASN A 20 12.38 10.51 1.35
N PHE A 21 13.51 9.85 1.05
CA PHE A 21 13.66 8.40 1.25
C PHE A 21 13.47 7.98 2.72
N LEU A 22 13.94 8.78 3.67
CA LEU A 22 13.80 8.47 5.10
C LEU A 22 12.33 8.47 5.56
N GLY A 23 11.54 9.43 5.08
CA GLY A 23 10.11 9.52 5.33
C GLY A 23 9.36 8.33 4.75
N TYR A 24 9.75 7.90 3.56
CA TYR A 24 9.22 6.68 2.94
C TYR A 24 9.52 5.40 3.75
N ILE A 25 10.74 5.22 4.25
CA ILE A 25 11.07 4.08 5.13
C ILE A 25 10.24 4.10 6.42
N LYS A 26 10.02 5.29 7.01
CA LYS A 26 9.14 5.44 8.18
C LYS A 26 7.69 5.07 7.84
N PHE A 27 7.19 5.49 6.69
CA PHE A 27 5.86 5.11 6.20
C PHE A 27 5.73 3.59 6.08
N LYS A 28 6.64 2.91 5.37
CA LYS A 28 6.63 1.44 5.25
C LYS A 28 6.64 0.75 6.61
N ARG A 29 7.44 1.26 7.56
CA ARG A 29 7.48 0.74 8.93
C ARG A 29 6.16 0.92 9.68
N SER A 30 5.46 2.04 9.50
CA SER A 30 4.15 2.28 10.10
C SER A 30 3.08 1.37 9.48
N ILE A 31 3.10 1.16 8.16
CA ILE A 31 2.17 0.24 7.50
C ILE A 31 2.40 -1.21 7.96
N ALA A 32 3.65 -1.65 8.08
CA ALA A 32 3.98 -2.98 8.60
C ALA A 32 3.53 -3.21 10.05
N LYS A 33 3.29 -2.14 10.82
CA LYS A 33 2.73 -2.19 12.19
C LYS A 33 1.21 -2.07 12.23
N SER A 34 0.56 -1.81 11.09
CA SER A 34 -0.89 -1.68 11.02
C SER A 34 -1.56 -3.01 11.31
N SER A 35 -2.71 -2.99 11.98
CA SER A 35 -3.52 -4.19 12.26
C SER A 35 -4.33 -4.67 11.04
N LYS A 36 -4.09 -4.10 9.86
CA LYS A 36 -4.77 -4.48 8.60
C LYS A 36 -3.92 -5.43 7.78
N MET A 37 -4.55 -6.41 7.13
CA MET A 37 -3.88 -7.32 6.21
C MET A 37 -3.65 -6.63 4.88
N LEU A 38 -2.46 -6.04 4.74
CA LEU A 38 -2.04 -5.22 3.61
C LEU A 38 -0.87 -5.92 2.90
N ASN A 39 -0.95 -6.06 1.58
CA ASN A 39 0.12 -6.63 0.76
C ASN A 39 0.65 -5.58 -0.22
N PHE A 40 1.96 -5.32 -0.18
CA PHE A 40 2.61 -4.49 -1.19
C PHE A 40 3.02 -5.40 -2.35
N ASP A 41 2.45 -5.18 -3.53
CA ASP A 41 2.69 -6.06 -4.68
C ASP A 41 3.88 -5.57 -5.52
N LYS A 42 3.65 -4.63 -6.43
CA LYS A 42 4.72 -3.99 -7.21
C LYS A 42 4.89 -2.56 -6.75
N GLU A 43 6.13 -2.17 -6.49
CA GLU A 43 6.47 -0.81 -6.10
C GLU A 43 7.73 -0.36 -6.86
N THR A 44 7.66 0.85 -7.42
CA THR A 44 8.77 1.51 -8.11
C THR A 44 9.11 2.79 -7.36
N ILE A 45 10.39 2.94 -7.02
CA ILE A 45 10.92 4.14 -6.37
C ILE A 45 11.82 4.85 -7.38
N SER A 46 11.49 6.10 -7.69
CA SER A 46 12.25 6.93 -8.61
C SER A 46 12.72 8.20 -7.92
N ILE A 47 13.89 8.69 -8.29
CA ILE A 47 14.41 9.98 -7.83
C ILE A 47 13.77 11.09 -8.68
N VAL A 48 13.34 12.17 -8.05
CA VAL A 48 12.92 13.38 -8.76
C VAL A 48 14.16 14.05 -9.34
N GLN A 49 14.35 13.90 -10.65
CA GLN A 49 15.45 14.54 -11.35
C GLN A 49 15.29 16.08 -11.25
N ASN A 50 16.41 16.79 -11.06
CA ASN A 50 16.49 18.23 -10.82
C ASN A 50 16.06 18.73 -9.42
N ASP A 51 15.76 17.83 -8.47
CA ASP A 51 15.56 18.22 -7.07
C ASP A 51 16.87 18.07 -6.27
N SER A 52 17.38 19.17 -5.73
CA SER A 52 18.61 19.19 -4.92
C SER A 52 18.44 18.53 -3.54
N THR A 53 17.19 18.25 -3.12
CA THR A 53 16.87 17.65 -1.83
C THR A 53 16.90 16.12 -1.85
N GLY A 54 17.03 15.50 -3.03
CA GLY A 54 16.98 14.04 -3.18
C GLY A 54 15.57 13.46 -2.94
N ALA A 55 14.53 14.21 -3.31
CA ALA A 55 13.16 13.74 -3.25
C ALA A 55 12.95 12.49 -4.13
N ILE A 56 12.05 11.62 -3.67
CA ILE A 56 11.64 10.41 -4.34
C ILE A 56 10.14 10.43 -4.62
N ILE A 57 9.76 9.69 -5.66
CA ILE A 57 8.39 9.30 -5.96
C ILE A 57 8.33 7.79 -5.81
N ALA A 58 7.51 7.32 -4.88
CA ALA A 58 7.20 5.90 -4.71
C ALA A 58 5.80 5.64 -5.25
N GLN A 59 5.70 4.81 -6.29
CA GLN A 59 4.44 4.39 -6.90
C GLN A 59 4.30 2.89 -6.75
N GLY A 60 3.11 2.42 -6.37
CA GLY A 60 2.90 0.99 -6.25
C GLY A 60 1.45 0.59 -6.08
N GLU A 61 1.25 -0.71 -5.96
CA GLU A 61 -0.04 -1.33 -5.72
C GLU A 61 -0.06 -1.95 -4.32
N LEU A 62 -1.12 -1.65 -3.58
CA LEU A 62 -1.42 -2.17 -2.26
C LEU A 62 -2.72 -2.97 -2.32
N THR A 63 -2.64 -4.26 -2.03
CA THR A 63 -3.83 -5.10 -1.88
C THR A 63 -4.26 -5.10 -0.42
N ILE A 64 -5.50 -4.69 -0.16
CA ILE A 64 -6.14 -4.85 1.14
C ILE A 64 -6.97 -6.13 1.12
N VAL A 65 -6.73 -7.01 2.09
CA VAL A 65 -7.54 -8.22 2.27
C VAL A 65 -8.45 -8.01 3.47
N GLY A 66 -9.73 -8.28 3.27
CA GLY A 66 -10.71 -8.28 4.35
C GLY A 66 -11.66 -9.47 4.25
N ILE A 67 -12.11 -9.93 5.42
CA ILE A 67 -13.11 -10.98 5.56
C ILE A 67 -14.49 -10.34 5.31
N PRO A 68 -15.48 -11.04 4.71
CA PRO A 68 -16.78 -10.44 4.41
C PRO A 68 -17.48 -9.78 5.60
N ASP A 69 -17.23 -10.25 6.82
CA ASP A 69 -17.87 -9.77 8.05
C ASP A 69 -17.26 -8.45 8.58
N GLU A 70 -16.19 -7.93 7.97
CA GLU A 70 -15.52 -6.69 8.40
C GLU A 70 -16.00 -5.43 7.66
N PHE A 71 -16.86 -5.57 6.65
CA PHE A 71 -17.32 -4.46 5.79
C PHE A 71 -18.83 -4.14 5.94
N PHE A 72 -19.55 -4.83 6.83
CA PHE A 72 -20.99 -4.64 7.10
C PHE A 72 -21.25 -4.15 8.53
#